data_AF-A0A948QWW7-F1
#
_entry.id   AF-A0A948QWW7-F1
#
_cell.length_a   1.000
_cell.length_b   1.000
_cell.length_c   1.000
_cell.angle_alpha   90.00
_cell.angle_beta   90.00
_cell.angle_gamma   90.00
#
_symmetry.space_group_name_H-M   'P 1'
#
loop_
_entity.id
_entity.type
_entity.pdbx_description
1 polymer ?
#
loop_
_entity_poly.entity_id
_entity_poly.type
_entity_poly.pdbx_seq_one_letter_code
_entity_poly.pdbx_strand_id
1 'polypeptide(L)'
;MKIKNLKQRLIFASSIAISIFLLFFVVTSVWIGNEVKSHCGEAKREYGGDLPVGRQGCVEALIKLLNDENKGFRERNSAIWALGQLGDSRALPVLQSYYTGNIPSRESLDKTISQHELKKAVNLTSGGFNITSYIWRNRYFEK
;
A
#
# COMPACT_ATOMS: atom_id res chain seq x y z
N MET A 1 -46.80 19.98 -7.02
CA MET A 1 -46.16 19.22 -8.13
C MET A 1 -44.65 19.47 -8.28
N LYS A 2 -44.15 20.71 -8.17
CA LYS A 2 -42.71 21.05 -8.34
C LYS A 2 -41.72 20.40 -7.35
N ILE A 3 -42.09 20.23 -6.07
CA ILE A 3 -41.20 19.69 -5.02
C ILE A 3 -40.88 18.20 -5.25
N LYS A 4 -41.85 17.39 -5.71
CA LYS A 4 -41.64 15.97 -6.01
C LYS A 4 -40.63 15.76 -7.14
N ASN A 5 -40.72 16.60 -8.18
CA ASN A 5 -39.80 16.56 -9.33
C ASN A 5 -38.37 17.00 -8.94
N LEU A 6 -38.23 17.96 -8.02
CA LEU A 6 -36.92 18.38 -7.52
C LEU A 6 -36.26 17.28 -6.68
N LYS A 7 -37.01 16.64 -5.77
CA LYS A 7 -36.50 15.53 -4.95
C LYS A 7 -36.03 14.35 -5.80
N GLN A 8 -36.78 13.99 -6.86
CA GLN A 8 -36.39 12.91 -7.78
C GLN A 8 -35.10 13.25 -8.56
N ARG A 9 -34.96 14.49 -9.05
CA ARG A 9 -33.74 14.95 -9.73
C ARG A 9 -32.53 14.93 -8.80
N LEU A 10 -32.70 15.33 -7.54
CA LEU A 10 -31.65 15.28 -6.52
C LEU A 10 -31.22 13.84 -6.23
N ILE A 11 -32.16 12.91 -6.02
CA ILE A 11 -31.85 11.49 -5.80
C ILE A 11 -31.05 10.92 -6.99
N PHE A 12 -31.49 11.21 -8.22
CA PHE A 12 -30.80 10.73 -9.42
C PHE A 12 -29.38 11.31 -9.53
N ALA A 13 -29.20 12.62 -9.32
CA ALA A 13 -27.88 13.25 -9.31
C ALA A 13 -26.97 12.66 -8.22
N SER A 14 -27.49 12.42 -7.01
CA SER A 14 -26.75 11.75 -5.94
C SER A 14 -26.35 10.33 -6.32
N SER A 15 -27.23 9.55 -6.96
CA SER A 15 -26.89 8.19 -7.40
C SER A 15 -25.78 8.16 -8.45
N ILE A 16 -25.76 9.13 -9.38
CA ILE A 16 -24.69 9.27 -10.37
C ILE A 16 -23.38 9.61 -9.67
N ALA A 17 -23.40 10.60 -8.77
CA ALA A 17 -22.20 11.00 -8.02
C ALA A 17 -21.62 9.84 -7.20
N ILE A 18 -22.46 9.08 -6.51
CA ILE A 18 -22.04 7.88 -5.76
C ILE A 18 -21.45 6.84 -6.69
N SER A 19 -22.09 6.57 -7.84
CA SER A 19 -21.60 5.60 -8.82
C SER A 19 -20.22 5.99 -9.36
N ILE A 20 -20.03 7.26 -9.69
CA ILE A 20 -18.74 7.80 -10.15
C ILE A 20 -17.68 7.69 -9.06
N PHE A 21 -18.02 8.05 -7.81
CA PHE A 21 -17.11 7.93 -6.68
C PHE A 21 -16.67 6.48 -6.45
N LEU A 22 -17.62 5.53 -6.47
CA LEU A 22 -17.33 4.11 -6.31
C LEU A 22 -16.46 3.58 -7.45
N LEU A 23 -16.71 4.01 -8.69
CA LEU A 23 -15.88 3.65 -9.83
C LEU A 23 -14.43 4.11 -9.62
N PHE A 24 -14.21 5.39 -9.28
CA PHE A 24 -12.87 5.90 -9.01
C PHE A 24 -12.20 5.21 -7.82
N PHE A 25 -12.95 4.91 -6.75
CA PHE A 25 -12.45 4.17 -5.61
C PHE A 25 -11.97 2.76 -5.99
N VAL A 26 -12.72 2.04 -6.81
CA VAL A 26 -12.32 0.70 -7.27
C VAL A 26 -11.11 0.77 -8.18
N VAL A 27 -11.09 1.70 -9.15
CA VAL A 27 -9.97 1.87 -10.08
C VAL A 27 -8.68 2.17 -9.33
N THR A 28 -8.71 3.14 -8.41
CA THR A 28 -7.54 3.50 -7.60
C THR A 28 -7.08 2.35 -6.70
N SER A 29 -8.01 1.62 -6.10
CA SER A 29 -7.68 0.45 -5.27
C SER A 29 -7.01 -0.66 -6.07
N VAL A 30 -7.53 -0.98 -7.26
CA VAL A 30 -6.92 -1.99 -8.15
C VAL A 30 -5.54 -1.54 -8.62
N TRP A 31 -5.37 -0.25 -8.93
CA TRP A 31 -4.08 0.30 -9.34
C TRP A 31 -3.02 0.18 -8.24
N ILE A 32 -3.36 0.55 -7.00
CA ILE A 32 -2.49 0.34 -5.82
C ILE A 32 -2.09 -1.12 -5.69
N GLY A 33 -3.05 -2.05 -5.80
CA GLY A 33 -2.76 -3.47 -5.72
C GLY A 33 -1.79 -3.95 -6.79
N ASN A 34 -1.92 -3.44 -8.03
CA ASN A 34 -1.01 -3.79 -9.13
C ASN A 34 0.40 -3.26 -8.87
N GLU A 35 0.53 -2.07 -8.31
CA GLU A 35 1.83 -1.49 -7.93
C GLU A 35 2.50 -2.30 -6.82
N VAL A 36 1.76 -2.69 -5.78
CA VAL A 36 2.26 -3.61 -4.74
C VAL A 36 2.70 -4.94 -5.34
N LYS A 37 1.93 -5.49 -6.28
CA LYS A 37 2.28 -6.73 -6.99
C LYS A 37 3.55 -6.56 -7.84
N SER A 38 3.75 -5.41 -8.48
CA SER A 38 4.96 -5.10 -9.26
C SER A 38 6.19 -5.09 -8.36
N HIS A 39 6.17 -4.29 -7.30
CA HIS A 39 7.28 -4.21 -6.35
C HIS A 39 7.58 -5.54 -5.67
N CYS A 40 6.54 -6.31 -5.37
CA CYS A 40 6.70 -7.68 -4.90
C CYS A 40 7.42 -8.57 -5.91
N GLY A 41 7.04 -8.49 -7.19
CA GLY A 41 7.67 -9.25 -8.27
C GLY A 41 9.13 -8.86 -8.47
N GLU A 42 9.43 -7.57 -8.46
CA GLU A 42 10.80 -7.02 -8.52
C GLU A 42 11.65 -7.55 -7.36
N ALA A 43 11.16 -7.42 -6.12
CA ALA A 43 11.86 -7.93 -4.95
C ALA A 43 12.05 -9.46 -4.99
N LYS A 44 11.05 -10.23 -5.43
CA LYS A 44 11.17 -11.69 -5.57
C LYS A 44 12.17 -12.09 -6.66
N ARG A 45 12.28 -11.35 -7.75
CA ARG A 45 13.28 -11.65 -8.79
C ARG A 45 14.70 -11.55 -8.26
N GLU A 46 14.93 -10.68 -7.30
CA GLU A 46 16.26 -10.43 -6.74
C GLU A 46 16.54 -11.25 -5.48
N TYR A 47 15.55 -11.43 -4.61
CA TYR A 47 15.72 -12.04 -3.28
C TYR A 47 14.91 -13.33 -3.05
N GLY A 48 14.21 -13.81 -4.08
CA GLY A 48 13.10 -14.76 -3.95
C GLY A 48 13.45 -16.25 -3.84
N GLY A 49 14.71 -16.64 -4.05
CA GLY A 49 15.18 -18.05 -4.11
C GLY A 49 14.29 -19.09 -3.42
N ASP A 50 14.48 -19.29 -2.12
CA ASP A 50 13.75 -20.27 -1.32
C ASP A 50 12.54 -19.68 -0.55
N LEU A 51 12.07 -18.50 -0.94
CA LEU A 51 10.99 -17.83 -0.21
C LEU A 51 9.64 -18.51 -0.45
N PRO A 52 8.75 -18.57 0.56
CA PRO A 52 7.42 -19.17 0.39
C PRO A 52 6.59 -18.52 -0.73
N VAL A 53 5.73 -19.32 -1.36
CA VAL A 53 4.79 -18.81 -2.37
C VAL A 53 3.75 -17.86 -1.72
N GLY A 54 3.16 -17.00 -2.54
CA GLY A 54 2.10 -16.08 -2.09
C GLY A 54 2.61 -14.90 -1.25
N ARG A 55 1.76 -14.44 -0.32
CA ARG A 55 1.98 -13.23 0.49
C ARG A 55 3.23 -13.30 1.35
N GLN A 56 3.53 -14.46 1.94
CA GLN A 56 4.65 -14.60 2.87
C GLN A 56 5.98 -14.30 2.19
N GLY A 57 6.32 -14.98 1.09
CA GLY A 57 7.56 -14.69 0.40
C GLY A 57 7.58 -13.30 -0.24
N CYS A 58 6.42 -12.68 -0.46
CA CYS A 58 6.37 -11.28 -0.87
C CYS A 58 6.88 -10.35 0.22
N VAL A 59 6.36 -10.53 1.45
CA VAL A 59 6.78 -9.78 2.62
C VAL A 59 8.27 -10.01 2.87
N GLU A 60 8.72 -11.27 2.87
CA GLU A 60 10.13 -11.60 3.10
C GLU A 60 11.07 -11.02 2.03
N ALA A 61 10.67 -11.03 0.75
CA ALA A 61 11.45 -10.42 -0.32
C ALA A 61 11.56 -8.89 -0.17
N LEU A 62 10.45 -8.22 0.16
CA LEU A 62 10.43 -6.78 0.37
C LEU A 62 11.22 -6.36 1.63
N ILE A 63 11.23 -7.19 2.68
CA ILE A 63 12.08 -6.99 3.86
C ILE A 63 13.56 -7.07 3.47
N LYS A 64 13.94 -8.07 2.66
CA LYS A 64 15.32 -8.18 2.15
C LYS A 64 15.71 -6.97 1.31
N LEU A 65 14.83 -6.51 0.41
CA LEU A 65 15.05 -5.29 -0.39
C LEU A 65 15.23 -4.05 0.48
N LEU A 66 14.44 -3.87 1.54
CA LEU A 66 14.59 -2.76 2.48
C LEU A 66 15.93 -2.80 3.24
N ASN A 67 16.42 -3.99 3.59
CA ASN A 67 17.67 -4.16 4.32
C ASN A 67 18.92 -4.10 3.43
N ASP A 68 18.77 -4.14 2.10
CA ASP A 68 19.91 -4.05 1.20
C ASP A 68 20.41 -2.61 1.08
N GLU A 69 21.54 -2.33 1.72
CA GLU A 69 22.16 -1.00 1.72
C GLU A 69 22.78 -0.62 0.37
N ASN A 70 22.96 -1.58 -0.55
CA ASN A 70 23.40 -1.28 -1.92
C ASN A 70 22.26 -0.72 -2.78
N LYS A 71 21.02 -0.80 -2.30
CA LYS A 71 19.85 -0.28 -3.01
C LYS A 71 19.64 1.19 -2.74
N GLY A 72 19.22 1.89 -3.79
CA GLY A 72 18.85 3.29 -3.71
C GLY A 72 17.71 3.51 -2.73
N PHE A 73 17.63 4.73 -2.20
CA PHE A 73 16.56 5.10 -1.28
C PHE A 73 15.18 4.99 -1.90
N ARG A 74 15.04 5.15 -3.23
CA ARG A 74 13.75 4.98 -3.92
C ARG A 74 13.22 3.56 -3.79
N GLU A 75 14.04 2.57 -4.11
CA GLU A 75 13.66 1.16 -4.08
C GLU A 75 13.34 0.72 -2.65
N ARG A 76 14.13 1.18 -1.68
CA ARG A 76 13.89 0.92 -0.25
C ARG A 76 12.61 1.59 0.25
N ASN A 77 12.33 2.82 -0.18
CA ASN A 77 11.07 3.52 0.13
C ASN A 77 9.85 2.84 -0.54
N SER A 78 9.99 2.34 -1.78
CA SER A 78 8.96 1.53 -2.43
C SER A 78 8.69 0.24 -1.66
N ALA A 79 9.75 -0.40 -1.13
CA ALA A 79 9.60 -1.57 -0.27
C ALA A 79 8.82 -1.25 1.01
N ILE A 80 9.15 -0.16 1.70
CA ILE A 80 8.43 0.32 2.89
C ILE A 80 6.95 0.54 2.59
N TRP A 81 6.65 1.26 1.50
CA TRP A 81 5.27 1.53 1.10
C TRP A 81 4.52 0.23 0.83
N ALA A 82 5.11 -0.69 0.05
CA ALA A 82 4.49 -1.96 -0.30
C ALA A 82 4.25 -2.85 0.94
N LEU A 83 5.20 -2.91 1.86
CA LEU A 83 5.04 -3.60 3.15
C LEU A 83 3.87 -3.02 3.96
N GLY A 84 3.74 -1.70 4.02
CA GLY A 84 2.59 -1.03 4.63
C GLY A 84 1.27 -1.36 3.94
N GLN A 85 1.24 -1.37 2.59
CA GLN A 85 0.04 -1.76 1.84
C GLN A 85 -0.34 -3.22 2.04
N LEU A 86 0.63 -4.13 2.21
CA LEU A 86 0.36 -5.53 2.56
C LEU A 86 -0.19 -5.66 3.99
N GLY A 87 0.27 -4.82 4.92
CA GLY A 87 -0.22 -4.78 6.30
C GLY A 87 0.05 -6.07 7.08
N ASP A 88 1.07 -6.83 6.67
CA ASP A 88 1.47 -8.07 7.32
C ASP A 88 2.34 -7.77 8.55
N SER A 89 1.93 -8.26 9.73
CA SER A 89 2.60 -7.94 11.00
C SER A 89 4.05 -8.43 11.06
N ARG A 90 4.45 -9.38 10.20
CA ARG A 90 5.85 -9.83 10.11
C ARG A 90 6.81 -8.73 9.66
N ALA A 91 6.30 -7.71 8.96
CA ALA A 91 7.10 -6.55 8.55
C ALA A 91 7.29 -5.52 9.67
N LEU A 92 6.47 -5.56 10.73
CA LEU A 92 6.47 -4.54 11.77
C LEU A 92 7.85 -4.36 12.45
N PRO A 93 8.59 -5.42 12.83
CA PRO A 93 9.87 -5.23 13.52
C PRO A 93 10.92 -4.49 12.68
N VAL A 94 11.03 -4.81 11.38
CA VAL A 94 11.99 -4.11 10.50
C VAL A 94 11.56 -2.69 10.19
N LEU A 95 10.25 -2.44 10.02
CA LEU A 95 9.76 -1.07 9.82
C LEU A 95 10.04 -0.21 11.07
N GLN A 96 9.88 -0.78 12.26
CA GLN A 96 10.20 -0.10 13.51
C GLN A 96 11.70 0.17 13.67
N SER A 97 12.58 -0.73 13.23
CA SER A 97 14.03 -0.50 13.35
C SER A 97 14.53 0.68 12.51
N TYR A 98 13.83 1.03 11.41
CA TYR A 98 14.15 2.22 10.60
C TYR A 98 13.37 3.47 11.03
N TYR A 99 12.35 3.35 11.88
CA TYR A 99 11.50 4.46 12.29
C TYR A 99 12.06 5.17 13.51
N THR A 100 12.50 6.41 13.30
CA THR A 100 13.11 7.25 14.34
C THR A 100 12.09 8.07 15.13
N GLY A 101 10.86 8.18 14.64
CA GLY A 101 9.84 9.09 15.18
C GLY A 101 10.00 10.56 14.77
N ASN A 102 11.17 10.94 14.24
CA ASN A 102 11.47 12.30 13.82
C ASN A 102 11.15 12.49 12.34
N ILE A 103 10.01 13.12 12.04
CA ILE A 103 9.59 13.38 10.66
C ILE A 103 9.96 14.82 10.28
N PRO A 104 10.93 15.03 9.38
CA PRO A 104 11.30 16.36 8.92
C PRO A 104 10.17 16.97 8.07
N SER A 105 10.18 18.30 7.91
CA SER A 105 9.18 19.00 7.10
C SER A 105 9.23 18.64 5.61
N ARG A 106 10.39 18.17 5.12
CA ARG A 106 10.59 17.71 3.75
C ARG A 106 11.56 16.54 3.71
N GLU A 107 11.19 15.53 2.94
CA GLU A 107 12.02 14.35 2.68
C GLU A 107 12.36 14.28 1.19
N SER A 108 13.58 13.87 0.86
CA SER A 108 13.98 13.59 -0.52
C SER A 108 13.95 12.09 -0.75
N LEU A 109 13.13 11.66 -1.70
CA LEU A 109 12.96 10.23 -2.05
C LEU A 109 14.27 9.54 -2.44
N ASP A 110 15.26 10.31 -2.91
CA ASP A 110 16.56 9.84 -3.40
C ASP A 110 17.68 9.84 -2.36
N LYS A 111 17.46 10.46 -1.20
CA LYS A 111 18.55 10.75 -0.25
C LYS A 111 18.31 10.20 1.15
N THR A 112 17.09 9.79 1.47
CA THR A 112 16.75 9.29 2.79
C THR A 112 15.64 8.25 2.73
N ILE A 113 15.61 7.40 3.75
CA ILE A 113 14.43 6.61 4.07
C ILE A 113 13.34 7.56 4.60
N SER A 114 12.13 7.46 4.05
CA SER A 114 10.99 8.30 4.40
C SER A 114 10.43 7.90 5.77
N GLN A 115 10.53 8.80 6.74
CA GLN A 115 9.96 8.63 8.08
C GLN A 115 8.44 8.79 8.03
N HIS A 116 7.90 9.57 7.09
CA HIS A 116 6.46 9.65 6.86
C HIS A 116 5.86 8.32 6.40
N GLU A 117 6.45 7.69 5.38
CA GLU A 117 5.99 6.39 4.90
C GLU A 117 6.22 5.29 5.93
N LEU A 118 7.32 5.31 6.69
CA LEU A 118 7.53 4.41 7.81
C LEU A 118 6.44 4.53 8.86
N LYS A 119 6.07 5.75 9.29
CA LYS A 119 4.97 5.96 10.25
C LYS A 119 3.68 5.32 9.76
N LYS A 120 3.34 5.51 8.48
CA LYS A 120 2.16 4.91 7.86
C LYS A 120 2.26 3.39 7.79
N ALA A 121 3.39 2.86 7.35
CA ALA A 121 3.61 1.42 7.21
C ALA A 121 3.59 0.71 8.58
N VAL A 122 4.20 1.30 9.62
CA VAL A 122 4.13 0.83 11.01
C VAL A 122 2.68 0.79 11.47
N ASN A 123 1.90 1.86 11.26
CA ASN A 123 0.49 1.89 11.64
C ASN A 123 -0.33 0.81 10.91
N LEU A 124 -0.11 0.60 9.61
CA LEU A 124 -0.84 -0.41 8.84
C LEU A 124 -0.47 -1.85 9.21
N THR A 125 0.78 -2.09 9.62
CA THR A 125 1.27 -3.41 10.02
C THR A 125 0.99 -3.74 11.49
N SER A 126 0.68 -2.74 12.31
CA SER A 126 0.26 -2.89 13.72
C SER A 126 -1.25 -2.99 13.93
N GLY A 127 -2.02 -3.26 12.86
CA GLY A 127 -3.48 -3.44 12.91
C GLY A 127 -4.30 -2.25 12.37
N GLY A 128 -3.65 -1.24 11.81
CA GLY A 128 -4.32 -0.12 11.14
C GLY A 128 -5.17 -0.55 9.94
N PHE A 129 -6.27 0.17 9.72
CA PHE A 129 -7.23 -0.15 8.66
C PHE A 129 -6.78 0.38 7.29
N ASN A 130 -6.78 -0.49 6.28
CA ASN A 130 -6.54 -0.13 4.88
C ASN A 130 -7.70 -0.59 3.98
N ILE A 131 -8.65 0.31 3.71
CA ILE A 131 -9.88 -0.03 2.97
C ILE A 131 -9.63 -0.42 1.51
N THR A 132 -8.64 0.20 0.85
CA THR A 132 -8.35 -0.07 -0.58
C THR A 132 -7.82 -1.49 -0.75
N SER A 133 -7.17 -2.01 0.27
CA SER A 133 -6.54 -3.33 0.27
C SER A 133 -7.52 -4.50 0.20
N TYR A 134 -8.75 -4.31 0.67
CA TYR A 134 -9.80 -5.34 0.66
C TYR A 134 -10.12 -5.85 -0.75
N ILE A 135 -9.97 -4.98 -1.76
CA ILE A 135 -10.31 -5.29 -3.16
C ILE A 135 -9.29 -6.22 -3.82
N TRP A 136 -8.01 -6.17 -3.41
CA TRP A 136 -6.91 -6.81 -4.16
C TRP A 136 -6.05 -7.78 -3.34
N ARG A 137 -5.96 -7.64 -2.01
CA ARG A 137 -5.05 -8.44 -1.17
C ARG A 137 -5.27 -9.95 -1.28
N ASN A 138 -6.52 -10.39 -1.40
CA ASN A 138 -6.84 -11.80 -1.58
C ASN A 138 -6.65 -12.23 -3.03
N ARG A 139 -7.07 -11.39 -3.99
CA ARG A 139 -6.92 -11.69 -5.43
C ARG A 139 -5.47 -11.90 -5.87
N TYR A 140 -4.52 -11.13 -5.32
CA TYR A 140 -3.13 -11.16 -5.79
C TYR A 140 -2.20 -12.06 -4.98
N PHE A 141 -2.60 -12.43 -3.77
CA PHE A 141 -1.73 -13.14 -2.83
C PHE A 141 -2.41 -14.32 -2.12
N GLU A 142 -3.57 -14.78 -2.62
CA GLU A 142 -4.09 -16.11 -2.29
C GLU A 142 -3.09 -17.18 -2.77
N LYS A 143 -2.76 -18.09 -1.84
CA LYS A 143 -1.82 -19.22 -1.91
C LYS A 143 -0.90 -19.26 -3.13
#